data_AF-A0A958BHA6-F1
#
_entry.id   AF-A0A958BHA6-F1
#
_cell.length_a   1.000
_cell.length_b   1.000
_cell.length_c   1.000
_cell.angle_alpha   90.00
_cell.angle_beta   90.00
_cell.angle_gamma   90.00
#
_symmetry.space_group_name_H-M   'P 1'
#
loop_
_entity.id
_entity.type
_entity.pdbx_description
1 polymer ?
#
loop_
_entity_poly.entity_id
_entity_poly.type
_entity_poly.pdbx_seq_one_letter_code
_entity_poly.pdbx_strand_id
1 'polypeptide(L)'
;WLLPLLLASACTSLAAEPLPTSASPAGRGQRVFQTHCSRCHANSGDGVVVGPSLAGIATRGASRIAGLDAEAYIRDSIRNPRGYTVDGFPNNLMPVDIADQVGEANLDDLVAYLLTLR
;
A
#
# COMPACT_ATOMS: atom_id res chain seq x y z
N TRP A 1 -53.53 -22.31 20.53
CA TRP A 1 -52.40 -22.49 21.45
C TRP A 1 -51.33 -23.28 20.71
N LEU A 2 -50.69 -22.62 19.75
CA LEU A 2 -49.35 -22.01 19.85
C LEU A 2 -48.28 -22.99 19.32
N LEU A 3 -48.12 -22.99 17.99
CA LEU A 3 -46.92 -23.53 17.33
C LEU A 3 -45.85 -22.43 17.40
N PRO A 4 -44.72 -22.60 18.10
CA PRO A 4 -43.70 -21.56 18.13
C PRO A 4 -42.91 -21.54 16.82
N LEU A 5 -42.80 -20.34 16.28
CA LEU A 5 -41.95 -19.94 15.16
C LEU A 5 -40.50 -20.39 15.37
N LEU A 6 -39.98 -21.16 14.40
CA LEU A 6 -38.55 -21.38 14.20
C LEU A 6 -37.90 -20.07 13.72
N LEU A 7 -37.21 -19.37 14.62
CA LEU A 7 -36.30 -18.28 14.28
C LEU A 7 -35.01 -18.88 13.71
N ALA A 8 -34.89 -18.90 12.38
CA ALA A 8 -33.64 -19.19 11.71
C ALA A 8 -32.70 -17.98 11.85
N SER A 9 -31.69 -18.11 12.71
CA SER A 9 -30.63 -17.11 12.87
C SER A 9 -29.66 -17.22 11.69
N ALA A 10 -29.69 -16.24 10.79
CA ALA A 10 -28.73 -16.11 9.72
C ALA A 10 -27.42 -15.52 10.28
N CYS A 11 -26.41 -16.38 10.49
CA CYS A 11 -25.03 -15.92 10.68
C CYS A 11 -24.50 -15.39 9.34
N THR A 12 -24.68 -14.10 9.09
CA THR A 12 -23.94 -13.43 8.01
C THR A 12 -22.50 -13.24 8.48
N SER A 13 -21.61 -14.15 8.07
CA SER A 13 -20.18 -14.02 8.28
C SER A 13 -19.65 -12.85 7.44
N LEU A 14 -19.26 -11.78 8.10
CA LEU A 14 -18.51 -10.69 7.49
C LEU A 14 -17.10 -11.23 7.21
N ALA A 15 -16.82 -11.60 5.96
CA ALA A 15 -15.49 -12.02 5.57
C ALA A 15 -14.53 -10.83 5.68
N ALA A 16 -13.67 -10.83 6.70
CA ALA A 16 -12.47 -9.99 6.71
C ALA A 16 -11.58 -10.43 5.54
N GLU A 17 -11.12 -9.48 4.73
CA GLU A 17 -10.18 -9.79 3.64
C GLU A 17 -8.95 -10.53 4.20
N PRO A 18 -8.57 -11.67 3.61
CA PRO A 18 -7.42 -12.43 4.09
C PRO A 18 -6.16 -11.56 3.97
N LEU A 19 -5.46 -11.39 5.09
CA LEU A 19 -4.17 -10.72 5.10
C LEU A 19 -3.19 -11.46 4.18
N PRO A 20 -2.29 -10.73 3.49
CA PRO A 20 -1.31 -11.36 2.62
C PRO A 20 -0.40 -12.29 3.43
N THR A 21 -0.36 -13.57 3.04
CA THR A 21 0.54 -14.54 3.68
C THR A 21 1.99 -14.24 3.30
N SER A 22 2.95 -14.60 4.15
CA SER A 22 4.38 -14.29 3.95
C SER A 22 4.98 -14.82 2.63
N ALA A 23 4.36 -15.86 2.06
CA ALA A 23 4.71 -16.45 0.76
C ALA A 23 4.09 -15.72 -0.44
N SER A 24 3.03 -14.93 -0.27
CA SER A 24 2.41 -14.15 -1.35
C SER A 24 3.30 -12.98 -1.79
N PRO A 25 3.19 -12.49 -3.04
CA PRO A 25 3.90 -11.29 -3.48
C PRO A 25 3.77 -10.12 -2.50
N ALA A 26 2.55 -9.81 -2.06
CA ALA A 26 2.30 -8.75 -1.07
C ALA A 26 2.94 -9.05 0.30
N GLY A 27 2.98 -10.31 0.75
CA GLY A 27 3.65 -10.67 1.99
C GLY A 27 5.19 -10.59 1.91
N ARG A 28 5.77 -10.84 0.73
CA ARG A 28 7.19 -10.57 0.46
C ARG A 28 7.46 -9.07 0.37
N GLY A 29 6.60 -8.34 -0.32
CA GLY A 29 6.66 -6.88 -0.45
C GLY A 29 6.55 -6.15 0.88
N GLN A 30 5.78 -6.67 1.83
CA GLN A 30 5.74 -6.14 3.19
C GLN A 30 7.13 -6.16 3.84
N ARG A 31 7.93 -7.22 3.63
CA ARG A 31 9.30 -7.27 4.16
C ARG A 31 10.21 -6.27 3.48
N VAL A 32 10.07 -6.10 2.16
CA VAL A 32 10.79 -5.07 1.40
C VAL A 32 10.46 -3.69 1.95
N PHE A 33 9.17 -3.39 2.17
CA PHE A 33 8.72 -2.14 2.77
C PHE A 33 9.37 -1.91 4.15
N GLN A 34 9.41 -2.92 5.02
CA GLN A 34 10.01 -2.78 6.34
C GLN A 34 11.51 -2.51 6.30
N THR A 35 12.23 -3.02 5.31
CA THR A 35 13.67 -2.80 5.16
C THR A 35 13.98 -1.44 4.57
N HIS A 36 13.23 -1.01 3.56
CA HIS A 36 13.60 0.13 2.70
C HIS A 36 12.74 1.39 2.89
N CYS A 37 11.49 1.25 3.33
CA CYS A 37 10.50 2.35 3.28
C CYS A 37 10.04 2.83 4.66
N SER A 38 9.91 1.91 5.63
CA SER A 38 9.30 2.15 6.94
C SER A 38 10.02 3.21 7.79
N ARG A 39 11.30 3.46 7.53
CA ARG A 39 12.08 4.52 8.21
C ARG A 39 11.58 5.92 7.89
N CYS A 40 10.92 6.10 6.75
CA CYS A 40 10.47 7.40 6.25
C CYS A 40 8.96 7.49 6.05
N HIS A 41 8.30 6.35 5.80
CA HIS A 41 6.88 6.28 5.48
C HIS A 41 6.14 5.40 6.48
N ALA A 42 5.02 5.91 6.99
CA ALA A 42 4.03 5.08 7.67
C ALA A 42 3.26 4.23 6.64
N ASN A 43 2.85 3.01 7.00
CA ASN A 43 1.92 2.17 6.24
C ASN A 43 0.52 2.08 6.86
N SER A 44 0.29 2.75 7.99
CA SER A 44 -1.00 2.82 8.67
C SER A 44 -1.21 4.22 9.25
N GLY A 45 -2.47 4.67 9.25
CA GLY A 45 -2.87 6.03 9.65
C GLY A 45 -2.27 7.13 8.76
N ASP A 46 -2.49 8.38 9.15
CA ASP A 46 -2.03 9.56 8.38
C ASP A 46 -0.69 10.13 8.87
N GLY A 47 0.08 9.30 9.57
CA GLY A 47 1.34 9.72 10.18
C GLY A 47 2.37 10.19 9.17
N VAL A 48 2.95 11.37 9.42
CA VAL A 48 4.14 11.86 8.72
C VAL A 48 5.36 11.51 9.57
N VAL A 49 6.30 10.75 8.99
CA VAL A 49 7.56 10.41 9.66
C VAL A 49 8.68 11.28 9.07
N VAL A 50 9.00 11.04 7.80
CA VAL A 50 9.89 11.88 6.97
C VAL A 50 9.20 12.21 5.65
N GLY A 51 8.56 11.20 5.04
CA GLY A 51 7.68 11.33 3.89
C GLY A 51 6.20 11.18 4.26
N PRO A 52 5.30 11.32 3.27
CA PRO A 52 3.87 11.13 3.47
C PRO A 52 3.56 9.70 3.91
N SER A 53 2.48 9.50 4.66
CA SER A 53 1.96 8.14 4.87
C SER A 53 1.66 7.46 3.53
N LEU A 54 1.84 6.14 3.48
CA LEU A 54 1.43 5.25 2.38
C LEU A 54 0.17 4.45 2.71
N ALA A 55 -0.41 4.60 3.90
CA ALA A 55 -1.75 4.06 4.19
C ALA A 55 -2.75 4.64 3.20
N GLY A 56 -3.50 3.84 2.44
CA GLY A 56 -4.43 4.32 1.41
C GLY A 56 -3.81 4.72 0.06
N ILE A 57 -2.53 4.42 -0.17
CA ILE A 57 -1.84 4.76 -1.43
C ILE A 57 -2.47 4.09 -2.65
N ALA A 58 -3.02 2.89 -2.49
CA ALA A 58 -3.73 2.18 -3.56
C ALA A 58 -4.96 2.94 -4.04
N THR A 59 -5.59 3.71 -3.16
CA THR A 59 -6.78 4.52 -3.48
C THR A 59 -6.36 5.89 -4.02
N ARG A 60 -5.58 6.65 -3.26
CA ARG A 60 -5.22 8.02 -3.67
C ARG A 60 -4.27 8.09 -4.87
N GLY A 61 -3.44 7.06 -5.07
CA GLY A 61 -2.41 7.05 -6.11
C GLY A 61 -3.00 7.18 -7.51
N ALA A 62 -4.17 6.57 -7.73
CA ALA A 62 -4.89 6.58 -9.00
C ALA A 62 -5.37 7.99 -9.45
N SER A 63 -5.31 8.99 -8.58
CA SER A 63 -5.73 10.36 -8.91
C SER A 63 -4.59 11.38 -8.79
N ARG A 64 -3.35 10.95 -8.57
CA ARG A 64 -2.20 11.87 -8.36
C ARG A 64 -1.68 12.47 -9.64
N ILE A 65 -1.62 11.67 -10.70
CA ILE A 65 -1.13 12.07 -12.02
C ILE A 65 -2.18 11.67 -13.04
N ALA A 66 -2.66 12.62 -13.83
CA ALA A 66 -3.67 12.37 -14.84
C ALA A 66 -3.19 11.31 -15.84
N GLY A 67 -3.98 10.25 -16.01
CA GLY A 67 -3.68 9.15 -16.94
C GLY A 67 -2.87 8.00 -16.34
N LEU A 68 -2.45 8.07 -15.07
CA LEU A 68 -1.87 6.93 -14.36
C LEU A 68 -2.88 6.30 -13.41
N ASP A 69 -2.91 4.98 -13.36
CA ASP A 69 -3.55 4.26 -12.25
C ASP A 69 -2.64 4.22 -11.01
N ALA A 70 -3.12 3.62 -9.92
CA ALA A 70 -2.36 3.54 -8.68
C ALA A 70 -1.06 2.73 -8.83
N GLU A 71 -1.07 1.63 -9.59
CA GLU A 71 0.10 0.80 -9.78
C GLU A 71 1.20 1.56 -10.52
N ALA A 72 0.84 2.19 -11.64
CA ALA A 72 1.75 3.00 -12.44
C ALA A 72 2.30 4.18 -11.64
N TYR A 73 1.44 4.88 -10.87
CA TYR A 73 1.89 5.95 -9.98
C TYR A 73 2.88 5.48 -8.92
N ILE A 74 2.61 4.34 -8.26
CA ILE A 74 3.50 3.80 -7.22
C ILE A 74 4.85 3.40 -7.84
N ARG A 75 4.83 2.70 -8.98
CA ARG A 75 6.04 2.26 -9.67
C ARG A 75 6.86 3.45 -10.16
N ASP A 76 6.23 4.46 -10.74
CA ASP A 76 6.89 5.70 -11.17
C ASP A 76 7.49 6.44 -9.97
N SER A 77 6.76 6.57 -8.86
CA SER A 77 7.27 7.22 -7.64
C SER A 77 8.53 6.55 -7.09
N ILE A 78 8.67 5.22 -7.23
CA ILE A 78 9.85 4.48 -6.75
C ILE A 78 11.02 4.59 -7.75
N ARG A 79 10.75 4.52 -9.06
CA ARG A 79 11.79 4.57 -10.11
C ARG A 79 12.24 5.99 -10.43
N ASN A 80 11.37 6.96 -10.20
CA ASN A 80 11.59 8.37 -10.46
C ASN A 80 11.11 9.21 -9.26
N PRO A 81 11.80 9.15 -8.09
CA PRO A 81 11.35 9.81 -6.86
C PRO A 81 11.17 11.33 -6.95
N ARG A 82 11.69 11.96 -8.00
CA ARG A 82 11.56 13.40 -8.27
C ARG A 82 10.56 13.73 -9.38
N GLY A 83 9.96 12.72 -10.03
CA GLY A 83 8.96 12.91 -11.09
C GLY A 83 7.64 13.49 -10.58
N TYR A 84 7.25 13.11 -9.38
CA TYR A 84 6.11 13.68 -8.66
C TYR A 84 6.43 13.80 -7.18
N THR A 85 6.22 14.97 -6.59
CA THR A 85 6.38 15.20 -5.16
C THR A 85 5.04 15.66 -4.59
N VAL A 86 4.61 15.01 -3.51
CA VAL A 86 3.38 15.38 -2.81
C VAL A 86 3.55 16.76 -2.16
N ASP A 87 2.54 17.63 -2.32
CA ASP A 87 2.53 18.96 -1.71
C ASP A 87 2.88 18.91 -0.21
N GLY A 88 3.73 19.85 0.21
CA GLY A 88 4.21 19.94 1.59
C GLY A 88 5.44 19.08 1.91
N PHE A 89 5.96 18.30 0.96
CA PHE A 89 7.20 17.52 1.13
C PHE A 89 8.34 18.05 0.26
N PRO A 90 9.59 18.09 0.78
CA PRO A 90 10.76 18.42 -0.04
C PRO A 90 11.04 17.33 -1.09
N ASN A 91 11.42 17.74 -2.30
CA ASN A 91 11.67 16.84 -3.45
C ASN A 91 13.01 16.08 -3.41
N ASN A 92 13.77 16.19 -2.32
CA ASN A 92 15.10 15.62 -2.17
C ASN A 92 15.21 14.59 -1.03
N LEU A 93 14.10 14.25 -0.36
CA LEU A 93 14.10 13.30 0.76
C LEU A 93 14.02 11.84 0.32
N MET A 94 13.18 11.53 -0.69
CA MET A 94 13.08 10.16 -1.20
C MET A 94 14.34 9.84 -2.03
N PRO A 95 15.16 8.84 -1.65
CA PRO A 95 16.43 8.57 -2.31
C PRO A 95 16.24 8.20 -3.78
N VAL A 96 17.02 8.81 -4.67
CA VAL A 96 16.88 8.60 -6.14
C VAL A 96 17.35 7.22 -6.61
N ASP A 97 18.13 6.53 -5.79
CA ASP A 97 18.66 5.18 -6.01
C ASP A 97 17.82 4.11 -5.30
N ILE A 98 16.66 4.46 -4.73
CA ILE A 98 15.84 3.51 -3.95
C ILE A 98 15.38 2.31 -4.79
N ALA A 99 15.10 2.49 -6.08
CA ALA A 99 14.75 1.41 -6.98
C ALA A 99 15.91 0.40 -7.14
N ASP A 100 17.14 0.91 -7.24
CA ASP A 100 18.35 0.08 -7.34
C ASP A 100 18.62 -0.66 -6.02
N GLN A 101 18.40 -0.01 -4.88
CA GLN A 101 18.54 -0.62 -3.55
C GLN A 101 17.51 -1.72 -3.28
N VAL A 102 16.28 -1.55 -3.80
CA VAL A 102 15.22 -2.55 -3.71
C VAL A 102 15.52 -3.71 -4.67
N GLY A 103 15.89 -3.40 -5.91
CA GLY A 103 16.09 -4.37 -6.99
C GLY A 103 14.78 -4.81 -7.64
N GLU A 104 14.83 -5.13 -8.93
CA GLU A 104 13.66 -5.38 -9.80
C GLU A 104 12.69 -6.44 -9.25
N ALA A 105 13.18 -7.59 -8.83
CA ALA A 105 12.33 -8.66 -8.32
C ALA A 105 11.58 -8.27 -7.03
N ASN A 106 12.20 -7.46 -6.17
CA ASN A 106 11.57 -6.98 -4.94
C ASN A 106 10.63 -5.81 -5.20
N LEU A 107 10.85 -5.05 -6.27
CA LEU A 107 10.01 -3.91 -6.63
C LEU A 107 8.59 -4.36 -6.99
N ASP A 108 8.44 -5.44 -7.75
CA ASP A 108 7.12 -5.99 -8.07
C ASP A 108 6.36 -6.45 -6.82
N ASP A 109 7.06 -7.16 -5.93
CA ASP A 109 6.48 -7.59 -4.65
C ASP A 109 6.11 -6.37 -3.77
N LEU A 110 6.97 -5.34 -3.71
CA LEU A 110 6.73 -4.10 -2.98
C LEU A 110 5.50 -3.37 -3.52
N VAL A 111 5.37 -3.24 -4.84
CA VAL A 111 4.19 -2.63 -5.47
C VAL A 111 2.93 -3.44 -5.13
N ALA A 112 3.00 -4.78 -5.22
CA ALA A 112 1.88 -5.65 -4.83
C ALA A 112 1.46 -5.43 -3.37
N TYR A 113 2.42 -5.24 -2.46
CA TYR A 113 2.12 -4.88 -1.07
C TYR A 113 1.48 -3.50 -0.93
N LEU A 114 2.04 -2.48 -1.58
CA LEU A 114 1.50 -1.11 -1.50
C LEU A 114 0.08 -1.00 -2.06
N LEU A 115 -0.26 -1.82 -3.06
CA LEU A 115 -1.62 -1.94 -3.60
C LEU A 115 -2.62 -2.58 -2.62
N THR A 116 -2.15 -3.19 -1.52
CA THR A 116 -3.04 -3.65 -0.43
C THR A 116 -3.41 -2.53 0.55
N LEU A 117 -2.71 -1.40 0.53
CA LEU A 117 -2.93 -0.29 1.47
C LEU A 117 -4.03 0.64 0.92
N ARG A 118 -5.28 0.43 1.37
CA ARG A 118 -6.47 1.19 0.97
C ARG A 118 -6.96 2.21 1.98
#